data_AF-A0A7W7CAA8-F1
#
_entry.id   AF-A0A7W7CAA8-F1
#
_cell.length_a   1.000
_cell.length_b   1.000
_cell.length_c   1.000
_cell.angle_alpha   90.00
_cell.angle_beta   90.00
_cell.angle_gamma   90.00
#
_symmetry.space_group_name_H-M   'P 1'
#
loop_
_entity.id
_entity.type
_entity.pdbx_description
1 polymer ?
#
loop_
_entity_poly.entity_id
_entity_poly.type
_entity_poly.pdbx_seq_one_letter_code
_entity_poly.pdbx_strand_id
1 'polypeptide(L)'
;MAALQTVTRDAARYLGLASSVGTVSVGKKADLVVLEADPLASIANVRRIHSVVSRGRVFGPAERVRLLGEIERAALEWQPPVAASRAGEVLAGRCC
;
A
#
# COMPACT_ATOMS: atom_id res chain seq x y z
N MET A 1 -5.52 1.30 21.32
CA MET A 1 -5.00 0.18 20.47
C MET A 1 -5.93 -0.28 19.34
N ALA A 2 -7.25 -0.04 19.39
CA ALA A 2 -8.20 -0.60 18.41
C ALA A 2 -7.82 -0.33 16.94
N ALA A 3 -7.35 0.87 16.61
CA ALA A 3 -7.02 1.27 15.23
C ALA A 3 -5.96 0.39 14.53
N LEU A 4 -4.96 -0.12 15.25
CA LEU A 4 -3.95 -1.00 14.65
C LEU A 4 -4.50 -2.42 14.46
N GLN A 5 -5.33 -2.88 15.39
CA GLN A 5 -5.92 -4.22 15.33
C GLN A 5 -6.93 -4.33 14.19
N THR A 6 -7.70 -3.27 13.93
CA THR A 6 -8.67 -3.23 12.83
C THR A 6 -8.01 -3.40 11.47
N VAL A 7 -6.86 -2.76 11.24
CA VAL A 7 -6.13 -2.81 9.95
C VAL A 7 -5.17 -4.00 9.80
N THR A 8 -5.01 -4.83 10.84
CA THR A 8 -4.11 -5.99 10.81
C THR A 8 -4.87 -7.28 11.14
N ARG A 9 -5.08 -7.55 12.43
CA ARG A 9 -5.69 -8.78 12.93
C ARG A 9 -7.13 -8.94 12.46
N ASP A 10 -7.95 -7.90 12.63
CA ASP A 10 -9.39 -8.01 12.42
C ASP A 10 -9.71 -8.02 10.92
N ALA A 11 -9.00 -7.23 10.11
CA ALA A 11 -9.04 -7.34 8.65
C ALA A 11 -8.65 -8.75 8.16
N ALA A 12 -7.57 -9.33 8.68
CA ALA A 12 -7.17 -10.69 8.30
C ALA A 12 -8.21 -11.75 8.70
N ARG A 13 -8.85 -11.60 9.85
CA ARG A 13 -9.96 -12.47 10.27
C ARG A 13 -11.16 -12.34 9.35
N TYR A 14 -11.57 -11.11 9.05
CA TYR A 14 -12.70 -10.84 8.17
C TYR A 14 -12.49 -11.42 6.76
N LEU A 15 -11.27 -11.35 6.24
CA LEU A 15 -10.91 -11.88 4.93
C LEU A 15 -10.61 -13.40 4.92
N GLY A 16 -10.73 -14.09 6.06
CA GLY A 16 -10.39 -15.52 6.16
C GLY A 16 -8.88 -15.82 6.03
N LEU A 17 -8.02 -14.79 6.13
CA LEU A 17 -6.57 -14.90 5.98
C LEU A 17 -5.82 -14.93 7.33
N ALA A 18 -6.55 -15.02 8.45
CA ALA A 18 -5.97 -14.97 9.80
C ALA A 18 -4.94 -16.05 10.11
N SER A 19 -4.90 -17.16 9.36
CA SER A 19 -3.85 -18.18 9.50
C SER A 19 -2.52 -17.76 8.87
N SER A 20 -2.53 -16.80 7.93
CA SER A 20 -1.37 -16.46 7.10
C SER A 20 -0.83 -15.05 7.30
N VAL A 21 -1.67 -14.08 7.68
CA VAL A 21 -1.29 -12.65 7.83
C VAL A 21 -1.96 -12.00 9.05
N GLY A 22 -1.66 -10.72 9.28
CA GLY A 22 -2.37 -9.85 10.22
C GLY A 22 -1.90 -9.89 11.68
N THR A 23 -0.97 -10.79 12.04
CA THR A 23 -0.29 -10.78 13.34
C THR A 23 1.14 -11.25 13.20
N VAL A 24 1.99 -10.91 14.17
CA VAL A 24 3.37 -11.42 14.25
C VAL A 24 3.36 -12.76 14.99
N SER A 25 3.46 -13.86 14.25
CA SER A 25 3.54 -15.21 14.81
C SER A 25 4.26 -16.15 13.85
N VAL A 26 4.87 -17.20 14.39
CA VAL A 26 5.56 -18.23 13.59
C VAL A 26 4.58 -18.88 12.59
N GLY A 27 5.07 -19.18 11.39
CA GLY A 27 4.28 -19.79 10.31
C GLY A 27 3.49 -18.80 9.45
N LYS A 28 3.43 -17.51 9.83
CA LYS A 28 2.80 -16.46 9.02
C LYS A 28 3.79 -15.81 8.06
N LYS A 29 3.25 -15.09 7.07
CA LYS A 29 4.05 -14.26 6.17
C LYS A 29 4.75 -13.17 6.96
N ALA A 30 6.05 -13.01 6.69
CA ALA A 30 6.89 -11.97 7.28
C ALA A 30 6.66 -10.63 6.56
N ASP A 31 5.46 -10.08 6.71
CA ASP A 31 5.06 -8.75 6.27
C ASP A 31 4.96 -7.84 7.50
N LEU A 32 5.97 -7.01 7.71
CA LEU A 32 6.16 -6.19 8.93
C LEU A 32 6.53 -4.75 8.57
N VAL A 33 6.24 -3.82 9.47
CA VAL A 33 6.64 -2.41 9.35
C VAL A 33 7.29 -1.98 10.67
N VAL A 34 8.44 -1.32 10.57
CA VAL A 34 9.15 -0.74 11.71
C VAL A 34 8.97 0.77 11.68
N LEU A 35 8.51 1.33 12.79
CA LEU A 35 8.22 2.75 12.95
C LEU A 35 9.29 3.43 13.80
N GLU A 36 9.55 4.70 13.52
CA GLU A 36 10.48 5.53 14.30
C GLU A 36 9.85 6.07 15.59
N ALA A 37 8.52 6.04 15.69
CA ALA A 37 7.77 6.64 16.77
C ALA A 37 6.63 5.72 17.21
N ASP A 38 6.25 5.83 18.48
CA ASP A 38 5.21 5.00 19.08
C ASP A 38 3.82 5.32 18.49
N PRO A 39 3.16 4.38 17.80
CA PRO A 39 1.82 4.56 17.25
C PRO A 39 0.73 4.59 18.33
N LEU A 40 1.03 4.16 19.56
CA LEU A 40 0.09 4.21 20.69
C LEU A 40 0.00 5.62 21.29
N ALA A 41 1.10 6.36 21.29
CA ALA A 41 1.12 7.77 21.68
C ALA A 41 0.35 8.66 20.68
N SER A 42 0.48 8.38 19.38
CA SER A 42 -0.30 9.06 18.34
C SER A 42 -0.43 8.19 17.09
N ILE A 43 -1.66 7.99 16.60
CA ILE A 43 -1.90 7.20 15.40
C ILE A 43 -1.23 7.80 14.15
N ALA A 44 -0.93 9.11 14.14
CA ALA A 44 -0.22 9.75 13.03
C ALA A 44 1.21 9.21 12.86
N ASN A 45 1.80 8.62 13.92
CA ASN A 45 3.15 8.07 13.91
C ASN A 45 3.31 6.85 12.99
N VAL A 46 2.21 6.22 12.55
CA VAL A 46 2.26 5.13 11.55
C VAL A 46 2.84 5.56 10.21
N ARG A 47 2.90 6.88 9.93
CA ARG A 47 3.53 7.43 8.72
C ARG A 47 5.06 7.51 8.82
N ARG A 48 5.62 7.43 10.03
CA ARG A 48 7.06 7.53 10.29
C ARG A 48 7.72 6.15 10.17
N ILE A 49 7.74 5.65 8.93
CA ILE A 49 8.23 4.30 8.62
C ILE A 49 9.75 4.34 8.44
N HIS A 50 10.46 3.63 9.33
CA HIS A 50 11.89 3.41 9.20
C HIS A 50 12.17 2.34 8.13
N SER A 51 11.61 1.14 8.30
CA SER A 51 11.83 0.01 7.38
C SER A 51 10.58 -0.84 7.19
N VAL A 52 10.54 -1.56 6.08
CA VAL A 52 9.47 -2.48 5.73
C VAL A 52 10.09 -3.86 5.49
N VAL A 53 9.48 -4.89 6.03
CA VAL A 53 9.81 -6.28 5.71
C VAL A 53 8.66 -6.81 4.87
N SER A 54 8.93 -7.32 3.68
CA SER A 54 7.92 -7.95 2.84
C SER A 54 8.38 -9.33 2.41
N ARG A 55 7.56 -10.35 2.70
CA ARG A 55 7.87 -11.76 2.41
C ARG A 55 9.26 -12.17 2.91
N GLY A 56 9.68 -11.63 4.05
CA GLY A 56 10.99 -11.91 4.66
C GLY A 56 12.17 -11.11 4.07
N ARG A 57 11.96 -10.27 3.05
CA ARG A 57 12.98 -9.33 2.56
C ARG A 57 12.88 -8.01 3.29
N VAL A 58 14.01 -7.52 3.79
CA VAL A 58 14.10 -6.24 4.50
C VAL A 58 14.38 -5.13 3.50
N PHE A 59 13.55 -4.09 3.53
CA PHE A 59 13.72 -2.84 2.80
C PHE A 59 14.06 -1.75 3.81
N GLY A 60 15.34 -1.35 3.84
CA GLY A 60 15.84 -0.30 4.73
C GLY A 60 15.40 1.10 4.30
N PRO A 61 15.67 2.15 5.11
CA PRO A 61 15.25 3.51 4.82
C PRO A 61 15.72 4.01 3.45
N ALA A 62 17.02 3.86 3.15
CA ALA A 62 17.61 4.32 1.89
C ALA A 62 17.06 3.56 0.67
N GLU A 63 16.93 2.24 0.77
CA GLU A 63 16.39 1.40 -0.29
C GLU A 63 14.92 1.73 -0.56
N ARG A 64 14.11 1.90 0.48
CA ARG A 64 12.70 2.26 0.37
C ARG A 64 12.52 3.60 -0.34
N VAL A 65 13.28 4.62 0.05
CA VAL A 65 13.23 5.95 -0.58
C VAL A 65 13.63 5.87 -2.04
N ARG A 66 14.71 5.13 -2.35
CA ARG A 66 15.16 4.93 -3.73
C ARG A 66 14.09 4.25 -4.59
N LEU A 67 13.54 3.12 -4.13
CA LEU A 67 12.53 2.36 -4.86
C LEU A 67 11.27 3.19 -5.12
N LEU A 68 10.77 3.91 -4.11
CA LEU A 68 9.59 4.76 -4.26
C LEU A 68 9.86 5.91 -5.23
N GLY A 69 11.04 6.54 -5.18
CA GLY A 69 11.42 7.60 -6.11
C GLY A 69 11.65 7.10 -7.55
N GLU A 70 12.09 5.86 -7.74
CA GLU A 70 12.15 5.21 -9.05
C GLU A 70 10.74 4.98 -9.63
N ILE A 71 9.81 4.47 -8.81
CA ILE A 71 8.41 4.26 -9.20
C ILE A 71 7.73 5.59 -9.52
N GLU A 72 7.92 6.62 -8.70
CA GLU A 72 7.32 7.93 -8.91
C GLU A 72 7.79 8.58 -10.22
N ARG A 73 9.10 8.52 -10.51
CA ARG A 73 9.63 8.99 -11.81
C ARG A 73 9.05 8.21 -12.98
N ALA A 74 9.03 6.89 -12.89
CA ALA A 74 8.44 6.05 -13.93
C ALA A 74 6.94 6.31 -14.12
N ALA A 75 6.20 6.59 -13.05
CA ALA A 75 4.77 6.91 -13.10
C ALA A 75 4.50 8.25 -13.79
N LEU A 76 5.37 9.25 -13.61
CA LEU A 76 5.28 10.54 -14.29
C LEU A 76 5.60 10.43 -15.79
N GLU A 77 6.53 9.54 -16.16
CA GLU A 77 6.89 9.27 -17.55
C GLU A 77 5.86 8.37 -18.26
N TRP A 78 5.10 7.58 -17.49
CA TRP A 78 4.13 6.64 -18.04
C TRP A 78 2.86 7.34 -18.54
N GLN A 79 2.64 7.25 -19.86
CA GLN A 79 1.40 7.65 -20.47
C GLN A 79 0.42 6.45 -20.52
N PRO A 80 -0.74 6.53 -19.84
CA PRO A 80 -1.65 5.39 -19.77
C PRO A 80 -2.27 5.11 -21.15
N PRO A 81 -2.48 3.84 -21.52
CA PRO A 81 -3.04 3.43 -22.82
C PRO A 81 -4.54 3.77 -23.01
N VAL A 82 -5.11 4.71 -22.23
CA VAL A 82 -6.54 5.07 -22.27
C VAL A 82 -6.82 6.59 -22.27
N ALA A 83 -5.81 7.46 -22.31
CA ALA A 83 -6.03 8.91 -22.34
C ALA A 83 -6.35 9.49 -23.75
N ALA A 84 -6.35 8.66 -24.81
CA ALA A 84 -6.47 9.11 -26.20
C ALA A 84 -7.78 8.67 -26.92
N SER A 85 -8.85 8.35 -26.19
CA SER A 85 -10.15 8.03 -26.82
C SER A 85 -11.33 8.66 -26.07
N ARG A 86 -11.50 10.00 -26.18
CA ARG A 86 -12.80 10.71 -26.05
C ARG A 86 -12.73 12.21 -26.34
N ALA A 87 -12.14 12.58 -27.47
CA ALA A 87 -12.31 13.92 -28.05
C ALA A 87 -12.73 13.81 -29.51
N GLY A 88 -13.94 13.31 -29.74
CA GLY A 88 -14.54 13.15 -31.07
C GLY A 88 -15.79 12.30 -30.98
N GLU A 89 -16.87 12.72 -31.65
CA GLU A 89 -18.18 12.03 -31.75
C GLU A 89 -19.17 12.23 -30.60
N VAL A 90 -19.45 13.49 -30.28
CA VAL A 90 -20.83 13.89 -29.96
C VAL A 90 -21.23 14.98 -30.95
N LEU A 91 -21.74 14.58 -32.12
CA LEU A 91 -22.59 15.36 -33.04
C LEU A 91 -22.72 14.64 -34.39
N ALA A 92 -23.66 13.69 -34.49
CA ALA A 92 -24.48 13.42 -35.69
C ALA A 92 -25.22 12.09 -35.53
N GLY A 93 -26.31 12.10 -34.76
CA GLY A 93 -27.15 10.93 -34.61
C GLY A 93 -28.53 11.33 -34.11
N ARG A 94 -29.33 11.91 -35.01
CA ARG A 94 -30.77 12.08 -34.81
C ARG A 94 -31.37 10.71 -34.52
N CYS A 95 -31.93 10.55 -33.34
CA CYS A 95 -32.84 9.46 -33.05
C CYS A 95 -33.97 10.02 -32.19
N CYS A 96 -34.97 10.54 -32.88
CA CYS A 96 -36.42 10.47 -32.68
C CYS A 96 -37.06 11.13 -33.90
#